data_AF-A0A7W0KM17-F1
#
_entry.id   AF-A0A7W0KM17-F1
#
_cell.length_a   1.000
_cell.length_b   1.000
_cell.length_c   1.000
_cell.angle_alpha   90.00
_cell.angle_beta   90.00
_cell.angle_gamma   90.00
#
_symmetry.space_group_name_H-M   'P 1'
#
loop_
_entity.id
_entity.type
_entity.pdbx_description
1 polymer ?
#
loop_
_entity_poly.entity_id
_entity_poly.type
_entity_poly.pdbx_seq_one_letter_code
_entity_poly.pdbx_strand_id
1 'polypeptide(L)'
;RAVVLCAVPLFAATQTLSVVVLVCLMAAFGLLSVCNDAAHQSVLPRLLPRAALPRANARLQQSDAVAQTAGPALAGGLVAWLGAPLAVLTDAVSYLVSGVLIALTVIDDPAPERSSRGSTSVLAELREGVRWVYRHPRLRPLALGTHTWFLFNAVLGTVYVPFALRELGMGAGGLGITLSLAGVGAFLGTSLSGWLGRRLSPARILAGARLLEAAGFAVVALTPGMNDLGLVGVVAVAGFGQFLFGLGLGAEGPIELSYRQAVTPDRLQGRTNATMRSVNRAAIVVGAPLGGLLADAVAPRFALLVGVLGVAVSAVALAVSGFRHAAHDD
;
A
#
# COMPACT_ATOMS: atom_id res chain seq x y z
N ARG A 1 12.12 -7.05 -15.65
CA ARG A 1 10.79 -7.27 -15.05
C ARG A 1 9.90 -8.11 -15.97
N ALA A 2 9.65 -7.71 -17.22
CA ALA A 2 8.85 -8.47 -18.19
C ALA A 2 9.28 -9.96 -18.30
N VAL A 3 10.57 -10.24 -18.50
CA VAL A 3 11.10 -11.62 -18.57
C VAL A 3 10.75 -12.46 -17.34
N VAL A 4 10.86 -11.87 -16.14
CA VAL A 4 10.55 -12.56 -14.88
C VAL A 4 9.06 -12.89 -14.78
N LEU A 5 8.19 -11.96 -15.21
CA LEU A 5 6.74 -12.20 -15.24
C LEU A 5 6.34 -13.23 -16.31
N CYS A 6 6.97 -13.22 -17.50
CA CYS A 6 6.75 -14.24 -18.53
C CYS A 6 7.16 -15.64 -18.09
N ALA A 7 8.10 -15.77 -17.14
CA ALA A 7 8.50 -17.07 -16.62
C ALA A 7 7.36 -17.75 -15.84
N VAL A 8 6.48 -16.98 -15.16
CA VAL A 8 5.38 -17.54 -14.37
C VAL A 8 4.43 -18.42 -15.20
N PRO A 9 3.82 -17.95 -16.31
CA PRO A 9 2.97 -18.80 -17.14
C PRO A 9 3.74 -19.94 -17.82
N LEU A 10 5.04 -19.78 -18.11
CA LEU A 10 5.87 -20.84 -18.68
C LEU A 10 6.07 -22.01 -17.70
N PHE A 11 6.40 -21.71 -16.44
CA PHE A 11 6.48 -22.70 -15.37
C PHE A 11 5.11 -23.31 -15.07
N ALA A 12 4.02 -22.53 -15.19
CA ALA A 12 2.66 -23.05 -15.03
C ALA A 12 2.29 -24.05 -16.14
N ALA A 13 2.62 -23.73 -17.40
CA ALA A 13 2.36 -24.59 -18.55
C ALA A 13 3.13 -25.92 -18.48
N THR A 14 4.35 -25.89 -17.95
CA THR A 14 5.18 -27.09 -17.74
C THR A 14 4.87 -27.84 -16.45
N GLN A 15 3.87 -27.41 -15.66
CA GLN A 15 3.51 -28.01 -14.36
C GLN A 15 4.67 -28.05 -13.35
N THR A 16 5.68 -27.20 -13.53
CA THR A 16 6.84 -27.08 -12.63
C THR A 16 6.77 -25.83 -11.75
N LEU A 17 5.70 -25.03 -11.88
CA LEU A 17 5.45 -23.89 -11.02
C LEU A 17 5.13 -24.34 -9.60
N SER A 18 6.16 -24.37 -8.77
CA SER A 18 6.02 -24.52 -7.32
C SER A 18 5.94 -23.15 -6.65
N VAL A 19 5.45 -23.13 -5.40
CA VAL A 19 5.44 -21.93 -4.56
C VAL A 19 6.85 -21.36 -4.40
N VAL A 20 7.86 -22.23 -4.27
CA VAL A 20 9.27 -21.82 -4.16
C VAL A 20 9.73 -21.09 -5.41
N VAL A 21 9.42 -21.62 -6.61
CA VAL A 21 9.75 -20.97 -7.88
C VAL A 21 9.05 -19.61 -7.99
N LEU A 22 7.76 -19.54 -7.65
CA LEU A 22 7.02 -18.29 -7.66
C LEU A 22 7.63 -17.24 -6.71
N VAL A 23 8.02 -17.64 -5.49
CA VAL A 23 8.69 -16.77 -4.52
C VAL A 23 10.01 -16.26 -5.06
N CYS A 24 10.85 -17.12 -5.66
CA CYS A 24 12.11 -16.71 -6.28
C CYS A 24 11.90 -15.71 -7.42
N LEU A 25 10.90 -15.94 -8.28
CA LEU A 25 10.54 -15.00 -9.36
C LEU A 25 10.08 -13.66 -8.79
N MET A 26 9.22 -13.66 -7.78
CA MET A 26 8.74 -12.42 -7.15
C MET A 26 9.86 -11.67 -6.41
N ALA A 27 10.81 -12.38 -5.81
CA ALA A 27 12.00 -11.78 -5.20
C ALA A 27 12.88 -11.09 -6.27
N ALA A 28 13.14 -11.76 -7.40
CA ALA A 28 13.88 -11.19 -8.51
C ALA A 28 13.16 -9.96 -9.10
N PHE A 29 11.83 -10.05 -9.25
CA PHE A 29 11.00 -8.93 -9.68
C PHE A 29 11.10 -7.75 -8.71
N GLY A 30 11.06 -8.00 -7.40
CA GLY A 30 11.22 -6.99 -6.35
C GLY A 30 12.58 -6.30 -6.40
N LEU A 31 13.67 -7.06 -6.57
CA LEU A 31 15.03 -6.52 -6.68
C LEU A 31 15.17 -5.58 -7.89
N LEU A 32 14.71 -6.05 -9.07
CA LEU A 32 14.66 -5.21 -10.27
C LEU A 32 13.80 -3.97 -10.06
N SER A 33 12.78 -4.07 -9.19
CA SER A 33 11.89 -2.97 -8.92
C SER A 33 12.52 -1.85 -8.12
N VAL A 34 13.30 -2.19 -7.10
CA VAL A 34 14.05 -1.20 -6.32
C VAL A 34 15.03 -0.43 -7.21
N CYS A 35 15.74 -1.12 -8.11
CA CYS A 35 16.65 -0.48 -9.07
C CYS A 35 15.91 0.50 -9.98
N ASN A 36 14.77 0.08 -10.52
CA ASN A 36 13.94 0.94 -11.37
C ASN A 36 13.42 2.17 -10.63
N ASP A 37 12.95 2.01 -9.39
CA ASP A 37 12.39 3.13 -8.62
C ASP A 37 13.47 4.18 -8.32
N ALA A 38 14.70 3.73 -8.02
CA ALA A 38 15.85 4.61 -7.86
C ALA A 38 16.22 5.34 -9.17
N ALA A 39 16.21 4.63 -10.29
CA ALA A 39 16.47 5.22 -11.61
C ALA A 39 15.38 6.24 -12.02
N HIS A 40 14.12 5.91 -11.79
CA HIS A 40 12.99 6.78 -12.14
C HIS A 40 13.03 8.11 -11.37
N GLN A 41 13.38 8.08 -10.08
CA GLN A 41 13.54 9.29 -9.26
C GLN A 41 14.71 10.18 -9.71
N SER A 42 15.78 9.61 -10.25
CA SER A 42 16.96 10.37 -10.69
C SER A 42 16.87 10.91 -12.11
N VAL A 43 16.10 10.26 -12.98
CA VAL A 43 15.91 10.67 -14.38
C VAL A 43 14.93 11.85 -14.51
N LEU A 44 13.86 11.90 -13.70
CA LEU A 44 12.82 12.92 -13.84
C LEU A 44 13.35 14.38 -13.71
N PRO A 45 14.23 14.72 -12.76
CA PRO A 45 14.86 16.04 -12.67
C PRO A 45 15.80 16.39 -13.83
N ARG A 46 16.25 15.40 -14.59
CA ARG A 46 17.15 15.59 -15.76
C ARG A 46 16.35 15.85 -17.03
N LEU A 47 15.14 15.29 -17.13
CA LEU A 47 14.25 15.44 -18.28
C LEU A 47 13.49 16.77 -18.31
N LEU A 48 13.33 17.43 -17.15
CA LEU A 48 12.41 18.54 -17.01
C LEU A 48 13.04 19.71 -16.23
N PRO A 49 12.74 20.96 -16.61
CA PRO A 49 13.13 22.11 -15.80
C PRO A 49 12.45 22.06 -14.42
N ARG A 50 13.12 22.58 -13.39
CA ARG A 50 12.67 22.49 -11.99
C ARG A 50 11.22 22.96 -11.78
N ALA A 51 10.79 23.98 -12.51
CA ALA A 51 9.42 24.51 -12.46
C ALA A 51 8.34 23.51 -12.94
N ALA A 52 8.70 22.55 -13.80
CA ALA A 52 7.78 21.54 -14.32
C ALA A 52 7.73 20.26 -13.45
N LEU A 53 8.68 20.07 -12.53
CA LEU A 53 8.76 18.87 -11.69
C LEU A 53 7.51 18.65 -10.82
N PRO A 54 6.89 19.67 -10.20
CA PRO A 54 5.65 19.46 -9.45
C PRO A 54 4.54 18.89 -10.32
N ARG A 55 4.36 19.44 -11.54
CA ARG A 55 3.34 18.99 -12.49
C ARG A 55 3.62 17.57 -12.99
N ALA A 56 4.87 17.22 -13.23
CA ALA A 56 5.25 15.87 -13.67
C ALA A 56 5.06 14.84 -12.55
N ASN A 57 5.47 15.14 -11.33
CA ASN A 57 5.21 14.28 -10.17
C ASN A 57 3.71 14.10 -9.91
N ALA A 58 2.91 15.17 -10.05
CA ALA A 58 1.45 15.08 -9.94
C ALA A 58 0.85 14.12 -10.97
N ARG A 59 1.29 14.19 -12.24
CA ARG A 59 0.84 13.25 -13.28
C ARG A 59 1.22 11.80 -12.99
N LEU A 60 2.44 11.57 -12.50
CA LEU A 60 2.89 10.23 -12.10
C LEU A 60 2.04 9.68 -10.95
N GLN A 61 1.79 10.49 -9.91
CA GLN A 61 0.91 10.09 -8.81
C GLN A 61 -0.54 9.83 -9.27
N GLN A 62 -1.06 10.62 -10.21
CA GLN A 62 -2.38 10.39 -10.80
C GLN A 62 -2.42 9.03 -11.54
N SER A 63 -1.40 8.72 -12.34
CA SER A 63 -1.30 7.42 -13.01
C SER A 63 -1.25 6.26 -12.00
N ASP A 64 -0.45 6.39 -10.93
CA ASP A 64 -0.37 5.39 -9.86
C ASP A 64 -1.71 5.21 -9.15
N ALA A 65 -2.43 6.30 -8.86
CA ALA A 65 -3.74 6.25 -8.23
C ALA A 65 -4.78 5.54 -9.11
N VAL A 66 -4.79 5.83 -10.41
CA VAL A 66 -5.66 5.14 -11.39
C VAL A 66 -5.31 3.66 -11.45
N ALA A 67 -4.03 3.31 -11.54
CA ALA A 67 -3.57 1.92 -11.57
C ALA A 67 -3.98 1.16 -10.30
N GLN A 68 -3.85 1.76 -9.12
CA GLN A 68 -4.24 1.13 -7.86
C GLN A 68 -5.77 1.00 -7.70
N THR A 69 -6.55 1.92 -8.28
CA THR A 69 -8.01 1.91 -8.16
C THR A 69 -8.65 0.95 -9.18
N ALA A 70 -8.23 1.02 -10.44
CA ALA A 70 -8.81 0.22 -11.52
C ALA A 70 -8.13 -1.15 -11.68
N GLY A 71 -6.87 -1.28 -11.27
CA GLY A 71 -6.06 -2.48 -11.46
C GLY A 71 -6.70 -3.77 -10.91
N PRO A 72 -7.15 -3.82 -9.64
CA PRO A 72 -7.78 -5.01 -9.09
C PRO A 72 -9.04 -5.47 -9.84
N ALA A 73 -9.90 -4.53 -10.24
CA ALA A 73 -11.14 -4.84 -10.99
C ALA A 73 -10.82 -5.39 -12.39
N LEU A 74 -9.90 -4.73 -13.11
CA LEU A 74 -9.44 -5.18 -14.42
C LEU A 74 -8.73 -6.54 -14.35
N ALA A 75 -7.89 -6.76 -13.33
CA ALA A 75 -7.22 -8.03 -13.09
C ALA A 75 -8.22 -9.14 -12.79
N GLY A 76 -9.23 -8.89 -11.95
CA GLY A 76 -10.31 -9.84 -11.67
C GLY A 76 -11.08 -10.24 -12.94
N GLY A 77 -11.43 -9.27 -13.79
CA GLY A 77 -12.06 -9.53 -15.09
C GLY A 77 -11.18 -10.33 -16.04
N LEU A 78 -9.90 -9.95 -16.17
CA LEU A 78 -8.92 -10.67 -16.99
C LEU A 78 -8.74 -12.12 -16.52
N VAL A 79 -8.60 -12.34 -15.22
CA VAL A 79 -8.47 -13.70 -14.64
C VAL A 79 -9.76 -14.50 -14.85
N ALA A 80 -10.93 -13.88 -14.71
CA ALA A 80 -12.20 -14.57 -14.93
C ALA A 80 -12.40 -15.00 -16.40
N TRP A 81 -11.96 -14.18 -17.36
CA TRP A 81 -12.15 -14.45 -18.80
C TRP A 81 -11.03 -15.28 -19.43
N LEU A 82 -9.78 -15.00 -19.06
CA LEU A 82 -8.58 -15.57 -19.69
C LEU A 82 -7.80 -16.53 -18.77
N GLY A 83 -8.16 -16.59 -17.48
CA GLY A 83 -7.41 -17.35 -16.48
C GLY A 83 -6.16 -16.62 -15.96
N ALA A 84 -5.63 -17.10 -14.84
CA ALA A 84 -4.48 -16.47 -14.16
C ALA A 84 -3.20 -16.39 -15.02
N PRO A 85 -2.79 -17.42 -15.78
CA PRO A 85 -1.55 -17.36 -16.57
C PRO A 85 -1.57 -16.28 -17.65
N LEU A 86 -2.69 -16.10 -18.36
CA LEU A 86 -2.83 -15.10 -19.42
C LEU A 86 -2.98 -13.67 -18.84
N ALA A 87 -3.60 -13.53 -17.67
CA ALA A 87 -3.61 -12.27 -16.95
C ALA A 87 -2.18 -11.81 -16.58
N VAL A 88 -1.34 -12.73 -16.07
CA VAL A 88 0.07 -12.45 -15.77
C VAL A 88 0.88 -12.12 -17.04
N LEU A 89 0.60 -12.81 -18.16
CA LEU A 89 1.24 -12.51 -19.44
C LEU A 89 0.89 -11.10 -19.94
N THR A 90 -0.36 -10.69 -19.76
CA THR A 90 -0.82 -9.33 -20.10
C THR A 90 -0.06 -8.27 -19.30
N ASP A 91 0.15 -8.51 -18.00
CA ASP A 91 0.99 -7.65 -17.16
C ASP A 91 2.46 -7.64 -17.65
N ALA A 92 3.01 -8.79 -18.02
CA ALA A 92 4.36 -8.88 -18.56
C ALA A 92 4.57 -8.06 -19.85
N VAL A 93 3.57 -8.04 -20.74
CA VAL A 93 3.56 -7.20 -21.95
C VAL A 93 3.57 -5.71 -21.58
N SER A 94 2.81 -5.30 -20.57
CA SER A 94 2.82 -3.89 -20.11
C SER A 94 4.22 -3.44 -19.67
N TYR A 95 4.95 -4.29 -18.95
CA TYR A 95 6.34 -4.04 -18.55
C TYR A 95 7.31 -4.03 -19.74
N LEU A 96 7.07 -4.85 -20.76
CA LEU A 96 7.88 -4.86 -21.97
C LEU A 96 7.69 -3.55 -22.75
N VAL A 97 6.44 -3.11 -22.94
CA VAL A 97 6.11 -1.84 -23.57
C VAL A 97 6.75 -0.67 -22.81
N SER A 98 6.64 -0.65 -21.48
CA SER A 98 7.31 0.36 -20.64
C SER A 98 8.82 0.37 -20.85
N GLY A 99 9.47 -0.81 -20.88
CA GLY A 99 10.90 -0.92 -21.12
C GLY A 99 11.34 -0.40 -22.49
N VAL A 100 10.57 -0.70 -23.55
CA VAL A 100 10.83 -0.20 -24.91
C VAL A 100 10.67 1.32 -24.96
N LEU A 101 9.60 1.87 -24.38
CA LEU A 101 9.37 3.32 -24.37
C LEU A 101 10.49 4.08 -23.63
N ILE A 102 10.98 3.52 -22.51
CA ILE A 102 12.11 4.09 -21.78
C ILE A 102 13.39 4.01 -22.62
N ALA A 103 13.67 2.87 -23.26
CA ALA A 103 14.86 2.68 -24.09
C ALA A 103 14.90 3.61 -25.31
N LEU A 104 13.73 3.98 -25.84
CA LEU A 104 13.59 4.94 -26.94
C LEU A 104 13.69 6.40 -26.48
N THR A 105 13.65 6.66 -25.17
CA THR A 105 13.78 8.02 -24.64
C THR A 105 15.26 8.43 -24.64
N VAL A 106 15.63 9.34 -25.53
CA VAL A 106 16.97 9.94 -25.56
C VAL A 106 17.08 10.94 -24.42
N ILE A 107 18.00 10.68 -23.50
CA ILE A 107 18.37 11.62 -22.44
C ILE A 107 19.72 12.20 -22.84
N ASP A 108 19.75 13.49 -23.18
CA ASP A 108 21.03 14.21 -23.27
C ASP A 108 21.68 14.16 -21.89
N ASP A 109 22.88 13.55 -21.83
CA ASP A 109 23.63 13.33 -20.60
C ASP A 109 24.73 14.40 -20.46
N PRO A 110 24.44 15.59 -19.90
CA PRO A 110 25.52 16.47 -19.49
C PRO A 110 26.29 15.76 -18.37
N ALA A 111 27.61 15.61 -18.58
CA ALA A 111 28.53 14.96 -17.64
C ALA A 111 28.22 15.37 -16.20
N PRO A 112 28.26 14.44 -15.23
CA PRO A 112 27.83 14.70 -13.87
C PRO A 112 28.63 15.88 -13.30
N GLU A 113 27.98 17.03 -13.11
CA GLU A 113 28.51 18.08 -12.26
C GLU A 113 28.72 17.44 -10.90
N ARG A 114 30.00 17.25 -10.52
CA ARG A 114 30.39 16.90 -9.17
C ARG A 114 29.85 18.00 -8.27
N SER A 115 28.67 17.80 -7.69
CA SER A 115 28.02 18.80 -6.87
C SER A 115 28.96 19.14 -5.71
N SER A 116 29.50 20.34 -5.71
CA SER A 116 30.38 20.93 -4.69
C SER A 116 29.64 21.28 -3.38
N ARG A 117 28.48 20.67 -3.12
CA ARG A 117 27.76 20.83 -1.86
C ARG A 117 28.31 19.82 -0.87
N GLY A 118 28.98 20.32 0.17
CA GLY A 118 29.72 19.54 1.17
C GLY A 118 29.01 18.25 1.55
N SER A 119 29.70 17.12 1.43
CA SER A 119 29.16 15.80 1.67
C SER A 119 28.86 15.60 3.16
N THR A 120 27.65 15.97 3.59
CA THR A 120 27.07 15.26 4.72
C THR A 120 27.02 13.78 4.36
N SER A 121 27.64 12.93 5.18
CA SER A 121 27.63 11.49 4.87
C SER A 121 26.18 11.01 4.79
N VAL A 122 25.88 10.10 3.87
CA VAL A 122 24.54 9.51 3.72
C VAL A 122 24.02 8.99 5.07
N LEU A 123 24.93 8.46 5.90
CA LEU A 123 24.62 8.02 7.25
C LEU A 123 24.24 9.17 8.20
N ALA A 124 24.89 10.33 8.09
CA ALA A 124 24.51 11.52 8.85
C ALA A 124 23.12 12.01 8.46
N GLU A 125 22.79 12.01 7.16
CA GLU A 125 21.46 12.39 6.67
C GLU A 125 20.36 11.42 7.11
N LEU A 126 20.65 10.11 7.05
CA LEU A 126 19.76 9.08 7.56
C LEU A 126 19.52 9.25 9.07
N ARG A 127 20.60 9.43 9.84
CA ARG A 127 20.52 9.67 11.30
C ARG A 127 19.72 10.92 11.62
N GLU A 128 19.81 11.97 10.82
CA GLU A 128 19.03 13.18 11.01
C GLU A 128 17.53 12.94 10.78
N GLY A 129 17.16 12.23 9.71
CA GLY A 129 15.77 11.85 9.44
C GLY A 129 15.17 10.97 10.54
N VAL A 130 15.91 9.93 10.95
CA VAL A 130 15.53 9.03 12.06
C VAL A 130 15.38 9.82 13.36
N ARG A 131 16.35 10.69 13.68
CA ARG A 131 16.31 11.53 14.89
C ARG A 131 15.10 12.46 14.87
N TRP A 132 14.80 13.09 13.73
CA TRP A 132 13.63 13.95 13.59
C TRP A 132 12.34 13.20 13.86
N VAL A 133 12.10 12.10 13.14
CA VAL A 133 10.86 11.30 13.26
C VAL A 133 10.65 10.80 14.69
N TYR A 134 11.66 10.18 15.29
CA TYR A 134 11.49 9.46 16.56
C TYR A 134 11.79 10.28 17.81
N ARG A 135 12.38 11.48 17.71
CA ARG A 135 12.50 12.40 18.87
C ARG A 135 11.43 13.48 18.90
N HIS A 136 10.76 13.75 17.79
CA HIS A 136 9.73 14.78 17.77
C HIS A 136 8.47 14.32 18.52
N PRO A 137 7.94 15.12 19.47
CA PRO A 137 6.97 14.68 20.46
C PRO A 137 5.64 14.20 19.86
N ARG A 138 5.24 14.77 18.71
CA ARG A 138 4.01 14.40 18.01
C ARG A 138 4.24 13.47 16.80
N LEU A 139 5.40 13.54 16.14
CA LEU A 139 5.69 12.68 14.99
C LEU A 139 6.06 11.26 15.43
N ARG A 140 6.73 11.09 16.58
CA ARG A 140 7.07 9.77 17.12
C ARG A 140 5.83 8.89 17.33
N PRO A 141 4.79 9.29 18.09
CA PRO A 141 3.62 8.45 18.27
C PRO A 141 2.87 8.20 16.96
N LEU A 142 2.81 9.20 16.07
CA LEU A 142 2.26 9.01 14.73
C LEU A 142 3.02 7.94 13.96
N ALA A 143 4.35 8.04 13.90
CA ALA A 143 5.22 7.11 13.21
C ALA A 143 5.05 5.69 13.72
N LEU A 144 5.12 5.48 15.04
CA LEU A 144 4.93 4.17 15.65
C LEU A 144 3.53 3.60 15.36
N GLY A 145 2.50 4.44 15.43
CA GLY A 145 1.14 4.05 15.08
C GLY A 145 1.02 3.62 13.61
N THR A 146 1.57 4.42 12.69
CA THR A 146 1.56 4.11 11.25
C THR A 146 2.36 2.85 10.94
N HIS A 147 3.53 2.63 11.54
CA HIS A 147 4.31 1.40 11.36
C HIS A 147 3.52 0.16 11.84
N THR A 148 2.87 0.28 12.99
CA THR A 148 2.04 -0.78 13.57
C THR A 148 0.85 -1.07 12.66
N TRP A 149 0.19 -0.02 12.16
CA TRP A 149 -0.87 -0.13 11.18
C TRP A 149 -0.40 -0.85 9.90
N PHE A 150 0.75 -0.48 9.33
CA PHE A 150 1.30 -1.14 8.14
C PHE A 150 1.59 -2.63 8.37
N LEU A 151 2.09 -3.00 9.56
CA LEU A 151 2.36 -4.39 9.92
C LEU A 151 1.07 -5.23 9.91
N PHE A 152 0.02 -4.77 10.60
CA PHE A 152 -1.23 -5.52 10.72
C PHE A 152 -2.12 -5.41 9.49
N ASN A 153 -2.09 -4.28 8.77
CA ASN A 153 -2.74 -4.16 7.47
C ASN A 153 -2.13 -5.12 6.44
N ALA A 154 -0.82 -5.39 6.50
CA ALA A 154 -0.20 -6.41 5.67
C ALA A 154 -0.69 -7.83 6.02
N VAL A 155 -0.88 -8.15 7.30
CA VAL A 155 -1.53 -9.40 7.73
C VAL A 155 -2.93 -9.51 7.11
N LEU A 156 -3.75 -8.46 7.26
CA LEU A 156 -5.11 -8.42 6.74
C LEU A 156 -5.15 -8.62 5.21
N GLY A 157 -4.37 -7.84 4.47
CA GLY A 157 -4.32 -7.91 3.00
C GLY A 157 -3.82 -9.26 2.47
N THR A 158 -2.82 -9.87 3.11
CA THR A 158 -2.29 -11.18 2.70
C THR A 158 -3.27 -12.31 2.95
N VAL A 159 -3.99 -12.27 4.08
CA VAL A 159 -4.91 -13.34 4.49
C VAL A 159 -6.28 -13.20 3.82
N TYR A 160 -6.69 -11.99 3.44
CA TYR A 160 -8.02 -11.74 2.90
C TYR A 160 -8.32 -12.54 1.63
N VAL A 161 -7.40 -12.59 0.67
CA VAL A 161 -7.59 -13.31 -0.60
C VAL A 161 -7.83 -14.81 -0.40
N PRO A 162 -6.96 -15.55 0.32
CA PRO A 162 -7.21 -16.97 0.57
C PRO A 162 -8.45 -17.20 1.44
N PHE A 163 -8.74 -16.34 2.42
CA PHE A 163 -9.97 -16.42 3.21
C PHE A 163 -11.23 -16.28 2.33
N ALA A 164 -11.26 -15.26 1.47
CA ALA A 164 -12.38 -15.00 0.58
C ALA A 164 -12.60 -16.15 -0.43
N LEU A 165 -11.52 -16.70 -0.99
CA LEU A 165 -11.63 -17.74 -2.02
C LEU A 165 -11.84 -19.14 -1.44
N ARG A 166 -11.20 -19.48 -0.31
CA ARG A 166 -11.20 -20.84 0.24
C ARG A 166 -12.19 -21.06 1.37
N GLU A 167 -12.34 -20.10 2.28
CA GLU A 167 -13.31 -20.23 3.39
C GLU A 167 -14.69 -19.70 3.00
N LEU A 168 -14.75 -18.51 2.39
CA LEU A 168 -16.01 -17.91 1.99
C LEU A 168 -16.53 -18.42 0.63
N GLY A 169 -15.67 -19.05 -0.18
CA GLY A 169 -16.06 -19.67 -1.45
C GLY A 169 -16.59 -18.71 -2.53
N MET A 170 -16.41 -17.38 -2.37
CA MET A 170 -17.09 -16.39 -3.22
C MET A 170 -16.60 -16.32 -4.67
N GLY A 171 -15.55 -17.07 -5.02
CA GLY A 171 -14.91 -17.07 -6.33
C GLY A 171 -14.23 -15.75 -6.69
N ALA A 172 -13.60 -15.71 -7.87
CA ALA A 172 -12.86 -14.53 -8.34
C ALA A 172 -13.76 -13.30 -8.56
N GLY A 173 -14.99 -13.51 -9.06
CA GLY A 173 -15.96 -12.43 -9.28
C GLY A 173 -16.41 -11.77 -7.97
N GLY A 174 -16.75 -12.57 -6.95
CA GLY A 174 -17.09 -12.05 -5.62
C GLY A 174 -15.93 -11.28 -4.99
N LEU A 175 -14.71 -11.85 -5.06
CA LEU A 175 -13.50 -11.17 -4.59
C LEU A 175 -13.29 -9.82 -5.31
N GLY A 176 -13.43 -9.80 -6.64
CA GLY A 176 -13.31 -8.56 -7.42
C GLY A 176 -14.32 -7.48 -7.01
N ILE A 177 -15.57 -7.86 -6.75
CA ILE A 177 -16.62 -6.93 -6.26
C ILE A 177 -16.24 -6.36 -4.90
N THR A 178 -15.86 -7.21 -3.94
CA THR A 178 -15.51 -6.77 -2.58
C THR A 178 -14.30 -5.83 -2.57
N LEU A 179 -13.25 -6.12 -3.34
CA LEU A 179 -12.10 -5.22 -3.51
C LEU A 179 -12.48 -3.90 -4.19
N SER A 180 -13.40 -3.94 -5.16
CA SER A 180 -13.92 -2.73 -5.79
C SER A 180 -14.68 -1.85 -4.80
N LEU A 181 -15.45 -2.46 -3.90
CA LEU A 181 -16.15 -1.75 -2.82
C LEU A 181 -15.18 -1.09 -1.83
N ALA A 182 -14.03 -1.71 -1.52
CA ALA A 182 -12.95 -1.02 -0.80
C ALA A 182 -12.44 0.21 -1.57
N GLY A 183 -12.25 0.09 -2.90
CA GLY A 183 -11.88 1.24 -3.74
C GLY A 183 -12.90 2.38 -3.69
N VAL A 184 -14.20 2.06 -3.78
CA VAL A 184 -15.30 3.05 -3.65
C VAL A 184 -15.28 3.70 -2.27
N GLY A 185 -15.11 2.91 -1.20
CA GLY A 185 -14.95 3.42 0.15
C GLY A 185 -13.78 4.40 0.25
N ALA A 186 -12.62 4.04 -0.26
CA ALA A 186 -11.41 4.87 -0.24
C ALA A 186 -11.59 6.19 -1.00
N PHE A 187 -12.26 6.16 -2.16
CA PHE A 187 -12.59 7.37 -2.91
C PHE A 187 -13.49 8.32 -2.11
N LEU A 188 -14.55 7.79 -1.50
CA LEU A 188 -15.47 8.57 -0.66
C LEU A 188 -14.76 9.10 0.59
N GLY A 189 -13.95 8.28 1.25
CA GLY A 189 -13.16 8.67 2.43
C GLY A 189 -12.20 9.80 2.11
N THR A 190 -11.48 9.69 0.99
CA THR A 190 -10.57 10.73 0.51
C THR A 190 -11.33 12.04 0.21
N SER A 191 -12.50 11.95 -0.42
CA SER A 191 -13.34 13.10 -0.73
C SER A 191 -13.89 13.78 0.53
N LEU A 192 -14.20 13.00 1.57
CA LEU A 192 -14.66 13.49 2.87
C LEU A 192 -13.52 14.04 3.74
N SER A 193 -12.26 13.65 3.48
CA SER A 193 -11.10 14.04 4.30
C SER A 193 -10.96 15.55 4.47
N GLY A 194 -11.16 16.35 3.40
CA GLY A 194 -11.08 17.80 3.47
C GLY A 194 -12.20 18.44 4.30
N TRP A 195 -13.40 17.85 4.33
CA TRP A 195 -14.46 18.28 5.23
C TRP A 195 -14.16 17.87 6.68
N LEU A 196 -13.70 16.63 6.90
CA LEU A 196 -13.31 16.12 8.22
C LEU A 196 -12.20 16.96 8.84
N GLY A 197 -11.15 17.30 8.09
CA GLY A 197 -10.03 18.12 8.55
C GLY A 197 -10.41 19.55 8.95
N ARG A 198 -11.53 20.08 8.44
CA ARG A 198 -12.05 21.39 8.90
C ARG A 198 -12.86 21.29 10.20
N ARG A 199 -13.30 20.10 10.60
CA ARG A 199 -14.25 19.87 11.69
C ARG A 199 -13.62 19.16 12.90
N LEU A 200 -12.62 18.33 12.66
CA LEU A 200 -12.03 17.42 13.63
C LEU A 200 -10.51 17.57 13.61
N SER A 201 -9.86 17.27 14.74
CA SER A 201 -8.41 17.25 14.81
C SER A 201 -7.82 16.04 14.06
N PRO A 202 -6.57 16.14 13.54
CA PRO A 202 -5.89 15.02 12.88
C PRO A 202 -5.93 13.74 13.72
N ALA A 203 -5.69 13.86 15.04
CA ALA A 203 -5.72 12.72 15.95
C ALA A 203 -7.05 11.98 15.99
N ARG A 204 -8.17 12.72 16.01
CA ARG A 204 -9.51 12.11 16.02
C ARG A 204 -9.83 11.44 14.70
N ILE A 205 -9.44 12.05 13.59
CA ILE A 205 -9.68 11.49 12.25
C ILE A 205 -8.89 10.21 12.07
N LEU A 206 -7.58 10.21 12.35
CA LEU A 206 -6.72 9.03 12.20
C LEU A 206 -7.16 7.89 13.12
N ALA A 207 -7.42 8.17 14.40
CA ALA A 207 -7.88 7.12 15.32
C ALA A 207 -9.26 6.56 14.91
N GLY A 208 -10.20 7.43 14.51
CA GLY A 208 -11.52 7.02 14.05
C GLY A 208 -11.47 6.21 12.75
N ALA A 209 -10.65 6.62 11.79
CA ALA A 209 -10.43 5.92 10.53
C ALA A 209 -9.85 4.52 10.76
N ARG A 210 -8.81 4.37 11.58
CA ARG A 210 -8.24 3.05 11.90
C ARG A 210 -9.21 2.14 12.65
N LEU A 211 -10.05 2.70 13.53
CA LEU A 211 -11.12 1.92 14.17
C LEU A 211 -12.18 1.47 13.15
N LEU A 212 -12.51 2.33 12.18
CA LEU A 212 -13.42 1.98 11.08
C LEU A 212 -12.83 0.88 10.19
N GLU A 213 -11.53 0.92 9.94
CA GLU A 213 -10.79 -0.13 9.23
C GLU A 213 -10.82 -1.47 9.97
N ALA A 214 -10.52 -1.45 11.26
CA ALA A 214 -10.61 -2.63 12.10
C ALA A 214 -12.04 -3.19 12.13
N ALA A 215 -13.05 -2.33 12.23
CA ALA A 215 -14.46 -2.73 12.17
C ALA A 215 -14.83 -3.33 10.81
N GLY A 216 -14.36 -2.75 9.71
CA GLY A 216 -14.56 -3.27 8.36
C GLY A 216 -14.00 -4.69 8.19
N PHE A 217 -12.76 -4.92 8.65
CA PHE A 217 -12.19 -6.26 8.63
C PHE A 217 -12.79 -7.21 9.66
N ALA A 218 -13.32 -6.71 10.79
CA ALA A 218 -14.08 -7.54 11.73
C ALA A 218 -15.37 -8.06 11.08
N VAL A 219 -16.09 -7.21 10.33
CA VAL A 219 -17.26 -7.64 9.53
C VAL A 219 -16.87 -8.74 8.53
N VAL A 220 -15.74 -8.57 7.83
CA VAL A 220 -15.22 -9.60 6.92
C VAL A 220 -14.91 -10.90 7.65
N ALA A 221 -14.15 -10.86 8.75
CA ALA A 221 -13.74 -12.05 9.48
C ALA A 221 -14.93 -12.79 10.13
N LEU A 222 -15.98 -12.05 10.48
CA LEU A 222 -17.20 -12.59 11.08
C LEU A 222 -18.25 -12.99 10.04
N THR A 223 -17.97 -12.81 8.74
CA THR A 223 -18.90 -13.20 7.67
C THR A 223 -19.18 -14.72 7.74
N PRO A 224 -20.46 -15.14 7.84
CA PRO A 224 -20.85 -16.53 7.76
C PRO A 224 -20.47 -17.16 6.40
N GLY A 225 -20.36 -18.49 6.37
CA GLY A 225 -20.01 -19.20 5.14
C GLY A 225 -21.14 -19.18 4.10
N MET A 226 -20.82 -19.62 2.87
CA MET A 226 -21.80 -19.72 1.78
C MET A 226 -23.03 -20.59 2.10
N ASN A 227 -22.90 -21.57 3.00
CA ASN A 227 -24.01 -22.43 3.39
C ASN A 227 -25.13 -21.66 4.11
N ASP A 228 -24.80 -20.57 4.81
CA ASP A 228 -25.76 -19.80 5.60
C ASP A 228 -26.37 -18.64 4.79
N LEU A 229 -25.55 -17.93 4.00
CA LEU A 229 -25.93 -16.67 3.35
C LEU A 229 -26.07 -16.75 1.82
N GLY A 230 -25.63 -17.87 1.21
CA GLY A 230 -25.45 -17.95 -0.23
C GLY A 230 -24.40 -16.97 -0.76
N LEU A 231 -24.10 -17.06 -2.07
CA LEU A 231 -23.05 -16.24 -2.69
C LEU A 231 -23.33 -14.73 -2.56
N VAL A 232 -24.57 -14.31 -2.81
CA VAL A 232 -24.96 -12.89 -2.77
C VAL A 232 -24.83 -12.32 -1.36
N GLY A 233 -25.28 -13.05 -0.34
CA GLY A 233 -25.19 -12.60 1.05
C GLY A 233 -23.74 -12.52 1.54
N VAL A 234 -22.90 -13.51 1.22
CA VAL A 234 -21.47 -13.49 1.55
C VAL A 234 -20.77 -12.29 0.90
N VAL A 235 -20.99 -12.06 -0.40
CA VAL A 235 -20.38 -10.93 -1.13
C VAL A 235 -20.89 -9.59 -0.60
N ALA A 236 -22.17 -9.49 -0.23
CA ALA A 236 -22.73 -8.26 0.33
C ALA A 236 -22.11 -7.90 1.70
N VAL A 237 -22.02 -8.87 2.62
CA VAL A 237 -21.47 -8.64 3.97
C VAL A 237 -19.96 -8.37 3.91
N ALA A 238 -19.20 -9.23 3.21
CA ALA A 238 -17.75 -9.04 3.05
C ALA A 238 -17.45 -7.74 2.26
N GLY A 239 -18.27 -7.42 1.26
CA GLY A 239 -18.17 -6.20 0.48
C GLY A 239 -18.46 -4.94 1.29
N PHE A 240 -19.44 -4.98 2.18
CA PHE A 240 -19.69 -3.89 3.12
C PHE A 240 -18.52 -3.71 4.09
N GLY A 241 -17.96 -4.80 4.63
CA GLY A 241 -16.75 -4.73 5.46
C GLY A 241 -15.56 -4.12 4.72
N GLN A 242 -15.32 -4.52 3.46
CA GLN A 242 -14.30 -3.93 2.60
C GLN A 242 -14.57 -2.45 2.28
N PHE A 243 -15.83 -2.06 2.08
CA PHE A 243 -16.21 -0.66 1.91
C PHE A 243 -15.86 0.19 3.13
N LEU A 244 -16.18 -0.27 4.34
CA LEU A 244 -15.81 0.43 5.58
C LEU A 244 -14.30 0.54 5.75
N PHE A 245 -13.58 -0.54 5.44
CA PHE A 245 -12.11 -0.53 5.41
C PHE A 245 -11.57 0.54 4.45
N GLY A 246 -12.05 0.54 3.21
CA GLY A 246 -11.70 1.56 2.23
C GLY A 246 -12.01 2.97 2.73
N LEU A 247 -13.20 3.17 3.31
CA LEU A 247 -13.65 4.48 3.80
C LEU A 247 -12.72 5.04 4.88
N GLY A 248 -12.27 4.22 5.83
CA GLY A 248 -11.28 4.61 6.82
C GLY A 248 -9.93 4.94 6.19
N LEU A 249 -9.42 4.04 5.35
CA LEU A 249 -8.14 4.20 4.65
C LEU A 249 -8.07 5.52 3.86
N GLY A 250 -9.14 5.83 3.13
CA GLY A 250 -9.23 7.07 2.35
C GLY A 250 -9.35 8.32 3.21
N ALA A 251 -10.05 8.26 4.34
CA ALA A 251 -10.20 9.40 5.24
C ALA A 251 -8.91 9.74 6.00
N GLU A 252 -8.11 8.73 6.37
CA GLU A 252 -6.84 8.90 7.08
C GLU A 252 -5.73 9.43 6.16
N GLY A 253 -5.54 8.85 4.98
CA GLY A 253 -4.34 9.04 4.16
C GLY A 253 -3.93 10.51 3.91
N PRO A 254 -4.84 11.37 3.39
CA PRO A 254 -4.55 12.78 3.17
C PRO A 254 -4.22 13.54 4.46
N ILE A 255 -4.93 13.25 5.55
CA ILE A 255 -4.75 13.93 6.84
C ILE A 255 -3.40 13.55 7.46
N GLU A 256 -3.03 12.27 7.44
CA GLU A 256 -1.71 11.83 7.92
C GLU A 256 -0.59 12.52 7.13
N LEU A 257 -0.69 12.50 5.79
CA LEU A 257 0.32 13.08 4.92
C LEU A 257 0.45 14.60 5.15
N SER A 258 -0.67 15.32 5.17
CA SER A 258 -0.68 16.76 5.39
C SER A 258 -0.13 17.14 6.77
N TYR A 259 -0.51 16.42 7.83
CA TYR A 259 0.03 16.67 9.17
C TYR A 259 1.54 16.47 9.22
N ARG A 260 2.04 15.37 8.63
CA ARG A 260 3.47 15.09 8.58
C ARG A 260 4.23 16.15 7.80
N GLN A 261 3.65 16.64 6.71
CA GLN A 261 4.23 17.72 5.92
C GLN A 261 4.26 19.04 6.69
N ALA A 262 3.17 19.42 7.36
CA ALA A 262 3.07 20.68 8.11
C ALA A 262 4.12 20.78 9.22
N VAL A 263 4.25 19.72 10.02
CA VAL A 263 5.17 19.70 11.18
C VAL A 263 6.63 19.55 10.76
N THR A 264 6.93 19.08 9.54
CA THR A 264 8.29 18.79 9.09
C THR A 264 8.91 19.99 8.36
N PRO A 265 10.06 20.51 8.79
CA PRO A 265 10.77 21.58 8.07
C PRO A 265 11.10 21.17 6.63
N ASP A 266 11.02 22.11 5.69
CA ASP A 266 11.24 21.87 4.25
C ASP A 266 12.52 21.09 3.96
N ARG A 267 13.63 21.44 4.64
CA ARG A 267 14.93 20.77 4.48
C ARG A 267 14.94 19.30 4.92
N LEU A 268 13.96 18.86 5.70
CA LEU A 268 13.84 17.51 6.26
C LEU A 268 12.71 16.68 5.63
N GLN A 269 11.89 17.25 4.73
CA GLN A 269 10.76 16.55 4.11
C GLN A 269 11.18 15.23 3.46
N GLY A 270 12.21 15.27 2.61
CA GLY A 270 12.74 14.08 1.94
C GLY A 270 13.28 13.02 2.91
N ARG A 271 14.05 13.44 3.92
CA ARG A 271 14.65 12.55 4.93
C ARG A 271 13.60 11.89 5.82
N THR A 272 12.58 12.65 6.22
CA THR A 272 11.43 12.19 7.00
C THR A 272 10.58 11.21 6.20
N ASN A 273 10.29 11.53 4.94
CA ASN A 273 9.54 10.66 4.05
C ASN A 273 10.26 9.33 3.80
N ALA A 274 11.56 9.37 3.48
CA ALA A 274 12.38 8.19 3.27
C ALA A 274 12.40 7.29 4.52
N THR A 275 12.66 7.86 5.70
CA THR A 275 12.68 7.14 6.98
C THR A 275 11.36 6.40 7.22
N MET A 276 10.24 7.13 7.14
CA MET A 276 8.92 6.57 7.37
C MET A 276 8.57 5.47 6.34
N ARG A 277 8.82 5.71 5.05
CA ARG A 277 8.51 4.76 3.98
C ARG A 277 9.34 3.48 4.11
N SER A 278 10.63 3.58 4.43
CA SER A 278 11.49 2.42 4.61
C SER A 278 10.99 1.52 5.74
N VAL A 279 10.63 2.10 6.88
CA VAL A 279 10.11 1.32 8.02
C VAL A 279 8.72 0.75 7.73
N ASN A 280 7.83 1.52 7.09
CA ASN A 280 6.53 1.01 6.65
C ASN A 280 6.67 -0.18 5.69
N ARG A 281 7.63 -0.13 4.75
CA ARG A 281 7.86 -1.23 3.81
C ARG A 281 8.45 -2.46 4.52
N ALA A 282 9.36 -2.26 5.47
CA ALA A 282 9.86 -3.33 6.31
C ALA A 282 8.73 -3.99 7.13
N ALA A 283 7.81 -3.19 7.67
CA ALA A 283 6.63 -3.69 8.37
C ALA A 283 5.76 -4.58 7.48
N ILE A 284 5.57 -4.23 6.20
CA ILE A 284 4.86 -5.09 5.23
C ILE A 284 5.60 -6.41 5.01
N VAL A 285 6.92 -6.35 4.78
CA VAL A 285 7.76 -7.54 4.53
C VAL A 285 7.73 -8.51 5.70
N VAL A 286 7.50 -8.03 6.92
CA VAL A 286 7.35 -8.87 8.12
C VAL A 286 5.90 -9.30 8.33
N GLY A 287 4.94 -8.38 8.20
CA GLY A 287 3.54 -8.62 8.51
C GLY A 287 2.86 -9.60 7.56
N ALA A 288 3.13 -9.49 6.25
CA ALA A 288 2.53 -10.38 5.26
C ALA A 288 2.91 -11.86 5.49
N PRO A 289 4.20 -12.25 5.63
CA PRO A 289 4.58 -13.62 5.97
C PRO A 289 4.04 -14.08 7.31
N LEU A 290 4.06 -13.24 8.36
CA LEU A 290 3.48 -13.60 9.65
C LEU A 290 1.98 -13.89 9.55
N GLY A 291 1.25 -13.09 8.78
CA GLY A 291 -0.17 -13.31 8.51
C GLY A 291 -0.41 -14.62 7.77
N GLY A 292 0.39 -14.90 6.73
CA GLY A 292 0.32 -16.15 5.98
C GLY A 292 0.62 -17.39 6.85
N LEU A 293 1.70 -17.34 7.65
CA LEU A 293 2.06 -18.41 8.58
C LEU A 293 0.98 -18.64 9.65
N LEU A 294 0.38 -17.56 10.17
CA LEU A 294 -0.68 -17.66 11.17
C LEU A 294 -1.96 -18.24 10.57
N ALA A 295 -2.28 -17.88 9.33
CA ALA A 295 -3.41 -18.42 8.60
C ALA A 295 -3.25 -19.92 8.32
N ASP A 296 -2.04 -20.35 7.97
CA ASP A 296 -1.71 -21.75 7.66
C ASP A 296 -1.64 -22.62 8.93
N ALA A 297 -1.05 -22.10 10.01
CA ALA A 297 -0.86 -22.85 11.26
C ALA A 297 -2.13 -22.95 12.12
N VAL A 298 -3.04 -21.98 12.05
CA VAL A 298 -4.25 -21.93 12.90
C VAL A 298 -5.51 -21.89 12.05
N ALA A 299 -5.79 -20.74 11.43
CA ALA A 299 -6.89 -20.53 10.50
C ALA A 299 -6.80 -19.13 9.88
N PRO A 300 -7.16 -18.93 8.61
CA PRO A 300 -7.25 -17.60 8.01
C PRO A 300 -8.18 -16.66 8.79
N ARG A 301 -9.35 -17.12 9.27
CA ARG A 301 -10.22 -16.33 10.15
C ARG A 301 -9.51 -15.82 11.41
N PHE A 302 -8.72 -16.67 12.07
CA PHE A 302 -7.97 -16.29 13.27
C PHE A 302 -6.92 -15.23 12.95
N ALA A 303 -6.18 -15.42 11.86
CA ALA A 303 -5.16 -14.45 11.42
C ALA A 303 -5.78 -13.08 11.06
N LEU A 304 -6.97 -13.04 10.46
CA LEU A 304 -7.71 -11.80 10.24
C LEU A 304 -8.07 -11.11 11.56
N LEU A 305 -8.56 -11.86 12.56
CA LEU A 305 -8.89 -11.29 13.87
C LEU A 305 -7.65 -10.72 14.59
N VAL A 306 -6.48 -11.35 14.44
CA VAL A 306 -5.22 -10.79 14.95
C VAL A 306 -4.87 -9.48 14.24
N GLY A 307 -5.05 -9.42 12.92
CA GLY A 307 -4.89 -8.19 12.14
C GLY A 307 -5.85 -7.07 12.61
N VAL A 308 -7.12 -7.40 12.79
CA VAL A 308 -8.15 -6.48 13.32
C VAL A 308 -7.74 -5.92 14.68
N LEU A 309 -7.35 -6.80 15.60
CA LEU A 309 -6.94 -6.41 16.94
C LEU A 309 -5.72 -5.50 16.90
N GLY A 310 -4.74 -5.80 16.06
CA GLY A 310 -3.54 -5.00 15.89
C GLY A 310 -3.81 -3.61 15.31
N VAL A 311 -4.70 -3.50 14.32
CA VAL A 311 -5.15 -2.21 13.78
C VAL A 311 -5.92 -1.42 14.85
N ALA A 312 -6.82 -2.04 15.60
CA ALA A 312 -7.55 -1.40 16.69
C ALA A 312 -6.61 -0.91 17.80
N VAL A 313 -5.61 -1.71 18.18
CA VAL A 313 -4.55 -1.31 19.14
C VAL A 313 -3.77 -0.12 18.59
N SER A 314 -3.44 -0.08 17.30
CA SER A 314 -2.76 1.06 16.69
C SER A 314 -3.59 2.35 16.78
N ALA A 315 -4.91 2.24 16.66
CA ALA A 315 -5.84 3.36 16.78
C ALA A 315 -5.93 3.87 18.22
N VAL A 316 -6.08 2.95 19.18
CA VAL A 316 -6.13 3.29 20.61
C VAL A 316 -4.80 3.89 21.06
N ALA A 317 -3.67 3.29 20.69
CA ALA A 317 -2.35 3.80 21.00
C ALA A 317 -2.15 5.23 20.47
N LEU A 318 -2.60 5.51 19.25
CA LEU A 318 -2.56 6.86 18.70
C LEU A 318 -3.44 7.84 19.51
N ALA A 319 -4.66 7.43 19.85
CA ALA A 319 -5.63 8.24 20.60
C ALA A 319 -5.19 8.57 22.03
N VAL A 320 -4.45 7.69 22.70
CA VAL A 320 -3.96 7.92 24.08
C VAL A 320 -2.57 8.55 24.13
N SER A 321 -1.84 8.57 23.02
CA SER A 321 -0.50 9.14 22.94
C SER A 321 -0.47 10.67 22.99
N GLY A 322 0.74 11.25 23.04
CA GLY A 322 0.94 12.70 22.88
C GLY A 322 0.39 13.28 21.58
N PHE A 323 0.12 12.44 20.57
CA PHE A 323 -0.53 12.85 19.32
C PHE A 323 -1.96 13.35 19.51
N ARG A 324 -2.65 13.00 20.61
CA ARG A 324 -4.04 13.40 20.86
C ARG A 324 -4.28 14.91 20.87
N HIS A 325 -3.23 15.70 21.12
CA HIS A 325 -3.26 17.17 21.11
C HIS A 325 -2.70 17.77 19.81
N ALA A 326 -2.58 16.97 18.73
CA ALA A 326 -2.23 17.46 17.42
C ALA A 326 -3.37 18.34 16.87
N ALA A 327 -3.04 19.58 16.51
CA ALA A 327 -3.88 20.51 15.79
C ALA A 327 -3.38 20.68 14.35
N HIS A 328 -4.21 21.26 13.49
CA HIS A 328 -3.82 21.55 12.11
C HIS A 328 -2.79 22.68 11.98
N ASP A 329 -2.64 23.51 13.02
CA ASP A 329 -1.75 24.68 13.05
C ASP A 329 -0.42 24.43 13.80
N ASP A 330 -0.12 23.17 14.13
CA ASP A 330 1.14 22.74 14.76
C ASP A 330 2.29 22.60 13.75
#